data_AF-A0A7W8SR47-F1
#
_entry.id   AF-A0A7W8SR47-F1
#
_cell.length_a   1.000
_cell.length_b   1.000
_cell.length_c   1.000
_cell.angle_alpha   90.00
_cell.angle_beta   90.00
_cell.angle_gamma   90.00
#
_symmetry.space_group_name_H-M   'P 1'
#
loop_
_entity.id
_entity.type
_entity.pdbx_description
1 polymer ?
#
loop_
_entity_poly.entity_id
_entity_poly.type
_entity_poly.pdbx_seq_one_letter_code
_entity_poly.pdbx_strand_id
1 'polypeptide(L)'
;MSEFSRPGRACERGMLFDHNATPIGLSRAPGGAPRFISKMGGPRRSSTARDACGKIADDGALPAAPHSGQPKSRHPTHHGRRAMYQSDITQFLNQLKQQKPNLEAEQRKGRALLWDKQPIDLEERAEQKTSRVQQTPYSYYQNF
;
A
#
# COMPACT_ATOMS: atom_id res chain seq x y z
N MET A 1 33.59 -31.51 33.67
CA MET A 1 34.13 -32.33 32.57
C MET A 1 33.35 -33.63 32.56
N SER A 2 32.34 -33.71 31.71
CA SER A 2 31.50 -34.90 31.53
C SER A 2 31.09 -34.96 30.06
N GLU A 3 32.04 -35.44 29.25
CA GLU A 3 31.85 -35.86 27.87
C GLU A 3 30.87 -37.03 27.82
N PHE A 4 29.68 -36.80 27.26
CA PHE A 4 28.79 -37.88 26.83
C PHE A 4 29.02 -38.14 25.34
N SER A 5 29.86 -39.14 25.11
CA SER A 5 30.11 -39.81 23.84
C SER A 5 28.82 -40.17 23.12
N ARG A 6 28.64 -39.68 21.88
CA ARG A 6 27.59 -40.15 20.96
C ARG A 6 28.22 -41.10 19.93
N PRO A 7 27.90 -42.40 19.93
CA PRO A 7 28.14 -43.24 18.77
C PRO A 7 27.00 -43.09 17.77
N GLY A 8 27.36 -42.77 16.53
CA GLY A 8 26.46 -42.86 15.37
C GLY A 8 26.16 -44.31 14.97
N ARG A 9 25.01 -44.48 14.31
CA ARG A 9 24.54 -45.56 13.42
C ARG A 9 23.00 -45.47 13.41
N ALA A 10 22.25 -45.72 12.37
CA ALA A 10 22.52 -46.09 10.99
C ALA A 10 21.25 -45.73 10.20
N CYS A 11 21.40 -45.49 8.90
CA CYS A 11 20.28 -45.48 7.97
C CYS A 11 19.75 -46.91 7.85
N GLU A 12 18.51 -47.17 8.24
CA GLU A 12 17.81 -48.41 7.88
C GLU A 12 16.60 -48.12 7.02
N ARG A 13 16.66 -48.69 5.82
CA ARG A 13 15.57 -48.85 4.87
C ARG A 13 14.53 -49.79 5.49
N GLY A 14 13.29 -49.34 5.58
CA GLY A 14 12.12 -50.19 5.70
C GLY A 14 11.15 -49.89 4.57
N MET A 15 11.26 -50.62 3.46
CA MET A 15 10.15 -50.80 2.52
C MET A 15 9.19 -51.83 3.13
N LEU A 16 7.91 -51.48 3.29
CA LEU A 16 6.74 -52.22 2.81
C LEU A 16 5.49 -51.64 3.49
N PHE A 17 4.52 -51.19 2.70
CA PHE A 17 3.13 -51.65 2.72
C PHE A 17 2.35 -50.81 1.70
N ASP A 18 2.34 -51.27 0.45
CA ASP A 18 1.34 -50.91 -0.55
C ASP A 18 0.16 -51.87 -0.43
N HIS A 19 -0.99 -51.39 0.05
CA HIS A 19 -2.30 -52.02 -0.19
C HIS A 19 -3.41 -50.98 -0.10
N ASN A 20 -3.57 -50.16 -1.14
CA ASN A 20 -4.91 -49.82 -1.65
C ASN A 20 -4.83 -49.24 -3.07
N ALA A 21 -4.67 -50.13 -4.05
CA ALA A 21 -4.93 -49.80 -5.44
C ALA A 21 -6.45 -49.86 -5.67
N THR A 22 -7.10 -48.70 -5.87
CA THR A 22 -8.41 -48.64 -6.52
C THR A 22 -8.24 -47.93 -7.87
N PRO A 23 -8.41 -48.62 -9.02
CA PRO A 23 -8.28 -48.01 -10.33
C PRO A 23 -9.62 -47.40 -10.76
N ILE A 24 -9.72 -46.07 -10.83
CA ILE A 24 -10.86 -45.40 -11.46
C ILE A 24 -10.39 -44.77 -12.77
N GLY A 25 -10.68 -45.49 -13.84
CA GLY A 25 -11.15 -44.98 -15.13
C GLY A 25 -10.34 -43.89 -15.83
N LEU A 26 -9.60 -44.29 -16.87
CA LEU A 26 -9.29 -43.40 -17.98
C LEU A 26 -10.59 -42.97 -18.68
N SER A 27 -10.82 -41.66 -18.77
CA SER A 27 -11.42 -41.08 -19.98
C SER A 27 -10.71 -39.76 -20.31
N ARG A 28 -10.23 -39.70 -21.54
CA ARG A 28 -9.56 -38.56 -22.17
C ARG A 28 -10.53 -38.02 -23.20
N ALA A 29 -10.88 -36.74 -23.15
CA ALA A 29 -11.08 -35.94 -24.35
C ALA A 29 -10.91 -34.43 -24.05
N PRO A 30 -10.42 -33.64 -25.02
CA PRO A 30 -9.86 -32.32 -24.81
C PRO A 30 -10.83 -31.20 -25.20
N GLY A 31 -10.53 -29.97 -24.76
CA GLY A 31 -11.00 -28.76 -25.43
C GLY A 31 -12.02 -27.96 -24.64
N GLY A 32 -11.53 -26.96 -23.92
CA GLY A 32 -12.36 -25.96 -23.26
C GLY A 32 -11.46 -24.88 -22.69
N ALA A 33 -10.87 -24.05 -23.56
CA ALA A 33 -10.14 -22.87 -23.12
C ALA A 33 -11.05 -22.01 -22.22
N PRO A 34 -10.61 -21.57 -21.03
CA PRO A 34 -11.39 -20.63 -20.26
C PRO A 34 -11.46 -19.32 -21.04
N ARG A 35 -12.67 -18.93 -21.46
CA ARG A 35 -12.93 -17.61 -22.04
C ARG A 35 -12.61 -16.56 -20.98
N PHE A 36 -11.45 -15.91 -21.14
CA PHE A 36 -11.10 -14.70 -20.41
C PHE A 36 -12.22 -13.66 -20.61
N ILE A 37 -12.94 -13.34 -19.55
CA ILE A 37 -13.80 -12.17 -19.50
C ILE A 37 -12.86 -10.97 -19.41
N SER A 38 -12.59 -10.36 -20.56
CA SER A 38 -11.86 -9.09 -20.66
C SER A 38 -12.68 -7.98 -19.99
N LYS A 39 -12.46 -7.79 -18.70
CA LYS A 39 -13.04 -6.68 -17.94
C LYS A 39 -12.15 -5.46 -18.14
N MET A 40 -12.60 -4.57 -19.02
CA MET A 40 -12.36 -3.12 -18.99
C MET A 40 -10.89 -2.67 -19.12
N GLY A 41 -10.48 -2.40 -20.35
CA GLY A 41 -9.40 -1.46 -20.64
C GLY A 41 -9.81 -0.05 -20.22
N GLY A 42 -9.45 0.34 -18.99
CA GLY A 42 -9.35 1.74 -18.62
C GLY A 42 -8.13 2.38 -19.32
N PRO A 43 -8.16 3.68 -19.64
CA PRO A 43 -7.05 4.32 -20.35
C PRO A 43 -5.77 4.25 -19.52
N ARG A 44 -4.79 3.49 -20.00
CA ARG A 44 -3.39 3.58 -19.59
C ARG A 44 -2.92 5.00 -19.89
N ARG A 45 -2.76 5.83 -18.86
CA ARG A 45 -1.96 7.07 -18.97
C ARG A 45 -0.51 6.63 -19.15
N SER A 46 -0.05 6.57 -20.40
CA SER A 46 1.37 6.46 -20.70
C SER A 46 2.06 7.75 -20.23
N SER A 47 2.80 7.63 -19.14
CA SER A 47 3.67 8.69 -18.62
C SER A 47 4.94 8.75 -19.45
N THR A 48 4.87 9.26 -20.69
CA THR A 48 6.05 9.61 -21.49
C THR A 48 5.74 10.81 -22.37
N ALA A 49 5.79 12.00 -21.79
CA ALA A 49 5.96 13.27 -22.49
C ALA A 49 6.45 14.34 -21.52
N ARG A 50 7.63 14.13 -20.93
CA ARG A 50 8.43 15.19 -20.32
C ARG A 50 9.50 15.65 -21.32
N ASP A 51 9.13 15.88 -22.57
CA ASP A 51 10.05 16.40 -23.59
C ASP A 51 9.26 17.22 -24.59
N ALA A 52 8.91 18.45 -24.20
CA ALA A 52 8.55 19.54 -25.11
C ALA A 52 8.63 20.87 -24.35
N CYS A 53 9.81 21.17 -23.79
CA CYS A 53 10.22 22.56 -23.66
C CYS A 53 10.69 22.99 -25.05
N GLY A 54 9.88 23.76 -25.80
CA GLY A 54 10.25 24.12 -27.16
C GLY A 54 9.19 24.89 -27.94
N LYS A 55 9.07 26.18 -27.61
CA LYS A 55 8.79 27.31 -28.51
C LYS A 55 7.77 27.13 -29.65
N ILE A 56 6.66 27.86 -29.56
CA ILE A 56 6.15 28.66 -30.67
C ILE A 56 5.80 30.04 -30.10
N ALA A 57 6.59 31.03 -30.51
CA ALA A 57 6.23 32.43 -30.41
C ALA A 57 5.61 32.87 -31.74
N ASP A 58 4.82 33.92 -31.63
CA ASP A 58 4.44 34.86 -32.68
C ASP A 58 3.24 34.52 -33.58
N ASP A 59 2.13 35.18 -33.24
CA ASP A 59 1.29 36.02 -34.11
C ASP A 59 -0.20 35.77 -33.92
N GLY A 60 -0.80 36.56 -33.04
CA GLY A 60 -2.22 36.52 -32.75
C GLY A 60 -2.62 37.64 -31.81
N ALA A 61 -2.61 38.87 -32.33
CA ALA A 61 -3.13 40.04 -31.67
C ALA A 61 -4.55 39.79 -31.12
N LEU A 62 -4.66 39.63 -29.81
CA LEU A 62 -5.93 39.79 -29.10
C LEU A 62 -6.17 41.31 -28.93
N PRO A 63 -7.31 41.86 -29.37
CA PRO A 63 -7.58 43.27 -29.19
C PRO A 63 -7.70 43.57 -27.69
N ALA A 64 -6.87 44.48 -27.22
CA ALA A 64 -6.97 45.08 -25.89
C ALA A 64 -8.33 45.78 -25.78
N ALA A 65 -9.26 45.17 -25.04
CA ALA A 65 -10.48 45.86 -24.63
C ALA A 65 -10.12 46.87 -23.52
N PRO A 66 -10.37 48.18 -23.68
CA PRO A 66 -10.18 49.14 -22.61
C PRO A 66 -11.38 49.07 -21.67
N HIS A 67 -11.39 48.11 -20.74
CA HIS A 67 -12.26 48.21 -19.57
C HIS A 67 -11.48 48.86 -18.42
N SER A 68 -11.33 50.17 -18.46
CA SER A 68 -10.98 50.96 -17.27
C SER A 68 -12.16 50.93 -16.29
N GLY A 69 -12.38 49.76 -15.67
CA GLY A 69 -13.30 49.57 -14.57
C GLY A 69 -12.53 49.71 -13.27
N GLN A 70 -12.67 50.87 -12.63
CA GLN A 70 -12.16 51.16 -11.29
C GLN A 70 -12.46 50.00 -10.32
N PRO A 71 -11.49 49.50 -9.52
CA PRO A 71 -11.79 48.52 -8.48
C PRO A 71 -12.63 49.21 -7.41
N LYS A 72 -13.94 48.89 -7.37
CA LYS A 72 -14.83 49.35 -6.30
C LYS A 72 -14.23 48.94 -4.97
N SER A 73 -13.83 49.93 -4.16
CA SER A 73 -13.31 49.74 -2.81
C SER A 73 -14.34 48.98 -1.99
N ARG A 74 -14.15 47.67 -1.84
CA ARG A 74 -14.98 46.86 -0.95
C ARG A 74 -14.70 47.36 0.45
N HIS A 75 -15.74 47.81 1.13
CA HIS A 75 -15.67 48.18 2.54
C HIS A 75 -14.92 47.09 3.29
N PRO A 76 -13.95 47.42 4.17
CA PRO A 76 -13.35 46.42 5.02
C PRO A 76 -14.47 45.94 5.94
N THR A 77 -15.06 44.81 5.60
CA THR A 77 -15.92 44.12 6.54
C THR A 77 -15.00 43.74 7.68
N HIS A 78 -15.17 44.41 8.83
CA HIS A 78 -14.60 43.94 10.09
C HIS A 78 -15.31 42.63 10.44
N HIS A 79 -14.93 41.55 9.76
CA HIS A 79 -14.99 40.22 10.32
C HIS A 79 -13.87 40.21 11.37
N GLY A 80 -14.07 41.00 12.43
CA GLY A 80 -13.27 40.89 13.64
C GLY A 80 -13.27 39.41 13.97
N ARG A 81 -12.08 38.80 13.91
CA ARG A 81 -11.95 37.35 14.05
C ARG A 81 -12.57 36.99 15.39
N ARG A 82 -13.81 36.49 15.37
CA ARG A 82 -14.42 35.87 16.54
C ARG A 82 -13.47 34.75 16.91
N ALA A 83 -12.97 34.76 18.14
CA ALA A 83 -12.20 33.65 18.65
C ALA A 83 -13.04 32.39 18.41
N MET A 84 -12.55 31.49 17.56
CA MET A 84 -13.24 30.25 17.29
C MET A 84 -13.32 29.48 18.60
N TYR A 85 -14.52 29.02 18.94
CA TYR A 85 -14.70 28.18 20.12
C TYR A 85 -13.76 26.98 20.03
N GLN A 86 -12.97 26.77 21.09
CA GLN A 86 -12.06 25.65 21.22
C GLN A 86 -12.57 24.73 22.33
N SER A 87 -12.78 23.44 22.02
CA SER A 87 -13.22 22.47 23.01
C SER A 87 -12.19 22.27 24.12
N ASP A 88 -12.64 21.92 25.31
CA ASP A 88 -11.80 21.69 26.49
C ASP A 88 -10.69 20.67 26.22
N ILE A 89 -11.01 19.61 25.46
CA ILE A 89 -10.05 18.59 25.03
C ILE A 89 -8.93 19.21 24.19
N THR A 90 -9.25 20.11 23.27
CA THR A 90 -8.24 20.76 22.43
C THR A 90 -7.39 21.72 23.25
N GLN A 91 -7.98 22.43 24.22
CA GLN A 91 -7.23 23.30 25.13
C GLN A 91 -6.25 22.48 25.99
N PHE A 92 -6.71 21.35 26.53
CA PHE A 92 -5.89 20.40 27.28
C PHE A 92 -4.72 19.86 26.45
N LEU A 93 -4.99 19.41 25.21
CA LEU A 93 -3.92 18.90 24.33
C LEU A 93 -2.88 19.99 24.03
N ASN A 94 -3.31 21.22 23.81
CA ASN A 94 -2.39 22.34 23.60
C ASN A 94 -1.50 22.59 24.82
N GLN A 95 -2.10 22.63 26.01
CA GLN A 95 -1.37 22.80 27.27
C GLN A 95 -0.38 21.63 27.51
N LEU A 96 -0.80 20.39 27.26
CA LEU A 96 0.05 19.21 27.40
C LEU A 96 1.28 19.27 26.49
N LYS A 97 1.08 19.69 25.22
CA LYS A 97 2.18 19.84 24.26
C LYS A 97 3.14 20.96 24.64
N GLN A 98 2.64 22.04 25.24
CA GLN A 98 3.49 23.12 25.76
C GLN A 98 4.32 22.65 26.97
N GLN A 99 3.72 21.89 27.88
CA GLN A 99 4.42 21.35 29.06
C GLN A 99 5.48 20.30 28.68
N LYS A 100 5.25 19.52 27.62
CA LYS A 100 6.12 18.42 27.20
C LYS A 100 6.51 18.54 25.72
N PRO A 101 7.51 19.35 25.37
CA PRO A 101 7.91 19.52 23.97
C PRO A 101 8.47 18.24 23.32
N ASN A 102 9.03 17.30 24.11
CA ASN A 102 9.57 16.03 23.62
C ASN A 102 8.50 14.98 23.29
N LEU A 103 7.24 15.21 23.69
CA LEU A 103 6.15 14.24 23.59
C LEU A 103 5.87 13.81 22.14
N GLU A 104 5.97 14.73 21.17
CA GLU A 104 5.81 14.36 19.76
C GLU A 104 6.92 13.43 19.25
N ALA A 105 8.17 13.64 19.71
CA ALA A 105 9.28 12.79 19.32
C ALA A 105 9.10 11.38 19.88
N GLU A 106 8.65 11.26 21.14
CA GLU A 106 8.31 9.99 21.78
C GLU A 106 7.14 9.30 21.07
N GLN A 107 6.09 10.03 20.69
CA GLN A 107 4.98 9.49 19.91
C GLN A 107 5.44 8.94 18.55
N ARG A 108 6.29 9.69 17.83
CA ARG A 108 6.85 9.23 16.55
C ARG A 108 7.72 7.98 16.74
N LYS A 109 8.54 7.93 17.79
CA LYS A 109 9.33 6.73 18.15
C LYS A 109 8.42 5.54 18.47
N GLY A 110 7.39 5.74 19.30
CA GLY A 110 6.42 4.68 19.64
C GLY A 110 5.66 4.18 18.42
N ARG A 111 5.28 5.07 17.49
CA ARG A 111 4.68 4.70 16.22
C ARG A 111 5.66 3.89 15.35
N ALA A 112 6.90 4.34 15.22
CA ALA A 112 7.89 3.69 14.38
C ALA A 112 8.24 2.25 14.82
N LEU A 113 8.08 1.93 16.11
CA LEU A 113 8.37 0.59 16.63
C LEU A 113 7.45 -0.50 16.07
N LEU A 114 6.15 -0.22 15.90
CA LEU A 114 5.17 -1.25 15.52
C LEU A 114 4.46 -0.94 14.19
N TRP A 115 4.29 0.34 13.88
CA TRP A 115 3.38 0.79 12.83
C TRP A 115 4.09 1.21 11.55
N ASP A 116 5.21 1.93 11.65
CA ASP A 116 5.93 2.34 10.45
C ASP A 116 6.80 1.18 9.94
N LYS A 117 6.36 0.55 8.84
CA LYS A 117 7.11 -0.52 8.18
C LYS A 117 8.34 0.07 7.49
N GLN A 118 9.51 -0.51 7.76
CA GLN A 118 10.73 -0.15 7.04
C GLN A 118 10.61 -0.52 5.55
N PRO A 119 11.27 0.22 4.64
CA PRO A 119 11.36 -0.18 3.25
C PRO A 119 12.01 -1.56 3.13
N ILE A 120 11.29 -2.52 2.54
CA ILE A 120 11.81 -3.86 2.26
C ILE A 120 12.61 -3.82 0.96
N ASP A 121 13.80 -4.44 0.99
CA ASP A 121 14.67 -4.60 -0.17
C ASP A 121 13.98 -5.39 -1.30
N LEU A 122 14.37 -5.16 -2.55
CA LEU A 122 13.71 -5.74 -3.71
C LEU A 122 13.88 -7.27 -3.75
N GLU A 123 15.06 -7.77 -3.37
CA GLU A 123 15.35 -9.21 -3.31
C GLU A 123 14.54 -9.89 -2.19
N GLU A 124 14.54 -9.33 -0.98
CA GLU A 124 13.75 -9.86 0.14
C GLU A 124 12.24 -9.88 -0.19
N ARG A 125 11.75 -8.83 -0.89
CA ARG A 125 10.37 -8.80 -1.38
C ARG A 125 10.08 -9.92 -2.37
N ALA A 126 11.04 -10.29 -3.22
CA ALA A 126 10.88 -11.38 -4.18
C ALA A 126 10.82 -12.73 -3.45
N GLU A 127 11.69 -12.96 -2.47
CA GLU A 127 11.69 -14.18 -1.64
C GLU A 127 10.41 -14.34 -0.82
N GLN A 128 9.91 -13.25 -0.21
CA GLN A 128 8.65 -13.25 0.54
C GLN A 128 7.45 -13.60 -0.36
N LYS A 129 7.45 -13.15 -1.62
CA LYS A 129 6.41 -13.51 -2.59
C LYS A 129 6.46 -14.98 -2.96
N THR A 130 7.66 -15.53 -3.17
CA THR A 130 7.85 -16.94 -3.54
C THR A 130 7.49 -17.88 -2.39
N SER A 131 7.77 -17.47 -1.16
CA SER A 131 7.48 -18.26 0.05
C SER A 131 6.00 -18.19 0.50
N ARG A 132 5.18 -17.36 -0.13
CA ARG A 132 3.82 -17.09 0.33
C ARG A 132 2.88 -18.27 0.07
N VAL A 133 2.29 -18.82 1.13
CA VAL A 133 1.21 -19.82 1.05
C VAL A 133 -0.11 -19.11 0.75
N GLN A 134 -0.93 -19.67 -0.15
CA GLN A 134 -2.26 -19.14 -0.43
C GLN A 134 -3.19 -19.42 0.74
N GLN A 135 -3.73 -18.36 1.34
CA GLN A 135 -4.71 -18.43 2.41
C GLN A 135 -6.11 -18.19 1.85
N THR A 136 -7.12 -18.85 2.43
CA THR A 136 -8.52 -18.61 2.06
C THR A 136 -8.96 -17.20 2.47
N PRO A 137 -9.89 -16.54 1.76
CA PRO A 137 -10.35 -15.18 2.10
C PRO A 137 -11.00 -15.09 3.48
N TYR A 138 -11.61 -16.19 3.93
CA TYR A 138 -12.23 -16.28 5.23
C TYR A 138 -11.78 -17.57 5.91
N SER A 139 -11.05 -17.44 7.02
CA SER A 139 -10.46 -18.57 7.75
C SER A 139 -11.49 -19.53 8.31
N TYR A 140 -12.75 -19.11 8.44
CA TYR A 140 -13.85 -19.93 8.97
C TYR A 140 -14.82 -20.42 7.89
N TYR A 141 -14.56 -20.08 6.64
CA TYR A 141 -15.34 -20.64 5.54
C TYR A 141 -14.67 -21.95 5.18
N GLN A 142 -15.23 -23.07 5.66
CA GLN A 142 -14.80 -24.36 5.16
C GLN A 142 -15.26 -24.47 3.70
N ASN A 143 -14.28 -24.56 2.81
CA ASN A 143 -14.51 -24.91 1.41
C ASN A 143 -14.83 -26.42 1.37
N PHE A 144 -16.11 -26.76 1.50
CA PHE A 144 -16.62 -28.11 1.25
C PHE A 144 -17.26 -28.18 -0.13
#